data_AF-A0A4R0RY04-F1
#
_entry.id   AF-A0A4R0RY04-F1
#
_cell.length_a   1.000
_cell.length_b   1.000
_cell.length_c   1.000
_cell.angle_alpha   90.00
_cell.angle_beta   90.00
_cell.angle_gamma   90.00
#
_symmetry.space_group_name_H-M   'P 1'
#
loop_
_entity.id
_entity.type
_entity.pdbx_description
1 polymer ?
#
loop_
_entity_poly.entity_id
_entity_poly.type
_entity_poly.pdbx_seq_one_letter_code
_entity_poly.pdbx_strand_id
1 'polypeptide(L)'
;MLFFATFASLLVTVELVLAVAVVSPRAGQELHTLAKAKGKLYFGSATDNPELTDTPYVAILSDANMFGQTTPTNSMKWDATEPNRGQFTFTQGDVIANLAKKNGQLLRGHNCVWHQQLPAWVTNGGFSKSELLSIVQTHCGTVVGHYKGQV
;
A
#
# COMPACT_ATOMS: atom_id res chain seq x y z
N MET A 1 43.00 -68.88 -24.19
CA MET A 1 42.59 -68.37 -22.86
C MET A 1 41.74 -67.14 -23.09
N LEU A 2 40.57 -67.12 -22.45
CA LEU A 2 39.57 -66.06 -22.46
C LEU A 2 40.17 -64.70 -22.06
N PHE A 3 39.60 -63.59 -22.53
CA PHE A 3 38.75 -62.74 -21.69
C PHE A 3 38.03 -61.67 -22.52
N PHE A 4 36.77 -61.45 -22.12
CA PHE A 4 35.76 -60.57 -22.69
C PHE A 4 36.11 -59.08 -22.50
N ALA A 5 35.65 -58.22 -23.42
CA ALA A 5 35.42 -56.81 -23.14
C ALA A 5 34.04 -56.41 -23.66
N THR A 6 33.18 -56.07 -22.70
CA THR A 6 31.78 -55.67 -22.83
C THR A 6 31.64 -54.29 -23.48
N PHE A 7 30.75 -54.19 -24.47
CA PHE A 7 30.32 -52.92 -25.05
C PHE A 7 29.46 -52.15 -24.05
N ALA A 8 29.91 -50.96 -23.65
CA ALA A 8 29.09 -50.00 -22.92
C ALA A 8 28.13 -49.31 -23.90
N SER A 9 26.83 -49.61 -23.77
CA SER A 9 25.78 -48.88 -24.47
C SER A 9 25.47 -47.59 -23.72
N LEU A 10 25.79 -46.45 -24.33
CA LEU A 10 25.45 -45.13 -23.83
C LEU A 10 24.00 -44.80 -24.24
N LEU A 11 23.05 -45.01 -23.35
CA LEU A 11 21.69 -44.50 -23.50
C LEU A 11 21.68 -43.00 -23.16
N VAL A 12 21.65 -42.16 -24.18
CA VAL A 12 21.32 -40.73 -24.02
C VAL A 12 19.80 -40.61 -23.99
N THR A 13 19.22 -40.51 -22.79
CA THR A 13 17.81 -40.15 -22.63
C THR A 13 17.67 -38.64 -22.87
N VAL A 14 17.15 -38.27 -24.04
CA VAL A 14 16.69 -36.91 -24.31
C VAL A 14 15.38 -36.73 -23.56
N GLU A 15 15.43 -36.17 -22.35
CA GLU A 15 14.22 -35.69 -21.70
C GLU A 15 13.74 -34.44 -22.42
N LEU A 16 12.66 -34.60 -23.19
CA LEU A 16 11.90 -33.49 -23.72
C LEU A 16 11.20 -32.80 -22.54
N VAL A 17 11.85 -31.81 -21.95
CA VAL A 17 11.21 -30.93 -20.97
C VAL A 17 10.17 -30.11 -21.73
N LEU A 18 8.93 -30.58 -21.72
CA LEU A 18 7.78 -29.78 -22.12
C LEU A 18 7.70 -28.63 -21.12
N ALA A 19 8.18 -27.45 -21.50
CA ALA A 19 7.90 -26.23 -20.78
C ALA A 19 6.39 -25.99 -20.89
N VAL A 20 5.63 -26.55 -19.95
CA VAL A 20 4.27 -26.10 -19.70
C VAL A 20 4.41 -24.65 -19.28
N ALA A 21 4.13 -23.74 -20.21
CA ALA A 21 3.86 -22.36 -19.85
C ALA A 21 2.68 -22.44 -18.88
N VAL A 22 2.96 -22.37 -17.58
CA VAL A 22 1.94 -22.09 -16.59
C VAL A 22 1.49 -20.67 -16.91
N VAL A 23 0.49 -20.56 -17.78
CA VAL A 23 -0.26 -19.33 -17.93
C VAL A 23 -0.93 -19.15 -16.57
N SER A 24 -0.32 -18.33 -15.71
CA SER A 24 -0.93 -17.94 -14.46
C SER A 24 -2.34 -17.44 -14.78
N PRO A 25 -3.40 -18.00 -14.15
CA PRO A 25 -4.78 -17.67 -14.49
C PRO A 25 -5.17 -16.21 -14.21
N ARG A 26 -4.24 -15.38 -13.74
CA ARG A 26 -4.43 -13.96 -13.43
C ARG A 26 -4.31 -13.00 -14.60
N ALA A 27 -3.85 -13.44 -15.77
CA ALA A 27 -3.57 -12.55 -16.92
C ALA A 27 -4.76 -11.74 -17.48
N GLY A 28 -5.96 -11.83 -16.87
CA GLY A 28 -7.13 -11.00 -17.18
C GLY A 28 -7.89 -10.45 -15.96
N GLN A 29 -7.36 -10.55 -14.74
CA GLN A 29 -8.07 -10.13 -13.50
C GLN A 29 -7.35 -9.03 -12.70
N GLU A 30 -6.20 -8.57 -13.18
CA GLU A 30 -5.39 -7.53 -12.55
C GLU A 30 -6.02 -6.14 -12.74
N LEU A 31 -6.78 -5.70 -11.73
CA LEU A 31 -7.64 -4.51 -11.82
C LEU A 31 -6.88 -3.23 -12.13
N HIS A 32 -5.70 -3.03 -11.53
CA HIS A 32 -4.86 -1.86 -11.82
C HIS A 32 -4.30 -1.93 -13.25
N THR A 33 -3.82 -3.09 -13.70
CA THR A 33 -3.37 -3.30 -15.09
C THR A 33 -4.47 -2.93 -16.09
N LEU A 34 -5.70 -3.42 -15.88
CA LEU A 34 -6.85 -3.11 -16.72
C LEU A 34 -7.22 -1.63 -16.69
N ALA A 35 -7.17 -1.00 -15.51
CA ALA A 35 -7.43 0.43 -15.37
C ALA A 35 -6.41 1.28 -16.14
N LYS A 36 -5.12 0.95 -16.04
CA LYS A 36 -4.03 1.59 -16.81
C LYS A 36 -4.23 1.42 -18.31
N ALA A 37 -4.59 0.22 -18.78
CA ALA A 37 -4.89 -0.05 -20.19
C ALA A 37 -6.08 0.75 -20.73
N LYS A 38 -6.96 1.25 -19.85
CA LYS A 38 -8.07 2.16 -20.18
C LYS A 38 -7.76 3.64 -19.90
N GLY A 39 -6.49 3.99 -19.73
CA GLY A 39 -6.03 5.36 -19.53
C GLY A 39 -6.32 5.95 -18.16
N LYS A 40 -6.70 5.13 -17.16
CA LYS A 40 -6.82 5.60 -15.77
C LYS A 40 -5.43 5.68 -15.12
N LEU A 41 -5.28 6.57 -14.15
CA LEU A 41 -4.02 6.68 -13.42
C LEU A 41 -3.77 5.45 -12.54
N TYR A 42 -4.81 4.98 -11.85
CA TYR A 42 -4.76 3.79 -11.00
C TYR A 42 -6.14 3.15 -10.80
N PHE A 43 -6.15 1.86 -10.47
CA PHE A 43 -7.10 1.24 -9.54
C PHE A 43 -6.39 1.00 -8.19
N GLY A 44 -7.09 1.13 -7.06
CA GLY A 44 -6.49 1.08 -5.73
C GLY A 44 -7.46 0.60 -4.66
N SER A 45 -6.94 0.40 -3.44
CA SER A 45 -7.72 0.00 -2.26
C SER A 45 -7.34 0.87 -1.05
N ALA A 46 -8.28 1.07 -0.13
CA ALA A 46 -7.92 1.55 1.20
C ALA A 46 -7.41 0.37 2.05
N THR A 47 -6.71 0.67 3.14
CA THR A 47 -6.34 -0.29 4.18
C THR A 47 -6.27 0.42 5.53
N ASP A 48 -6.11 -0.33 6.62
CA ASP A 48 -5.81 0.19 7.94
C ASP A 48 -4.72 -0.63 8.65
N ASN A 49 -4.02 0.00 9.61
CA ASN A 49 -2.88 -0.60 10.28
C ASN A 49 -3.15 -1.99 10.91
N PRO A 50 -4.31 -2.27 11.54
CA PRO A 50 -4.59 -3.58 12.13
C PRO A 50 -4.60 -4.74 11.11
N GLU A 51 -4.96 -4.45 9.85
CA GLU A 51 -5.05 -5.45 8.77
C GLU A 51 -3.66 -5.93 8.31
N LEU A 52 -2.61 -5.14 8.58
CA LEU A 52 -1.26 -5.41 8.07
C LEU A 52 -0.55 -6.58 8.76
N THR A 53 -1.20 -7.24 9.72
CA THR A 53 -0.75 -8.48 10.34
C THR A 53 -1.27 -9.73 9.61
N ASP A 54 -2.31 -9.60 8.79
CA ASP A 54 -2.84 -10.68 7.95
C ASP A 54 -1.98 -10.82 6.69
N THR A 55 -1.12 -11.85 6.66
CA THR A 55 -0.18 -12.05 5.54
C THR A 55 -0.88 -12.34 4.20
N PRO A 56 -1.89 -13.22 4.11
CA PRO A 56 -2.71 -13.36 2.89
C PRO A 56 -3.33 -12.05 2.39
N TYR A 57 -3.88 -11.23 3.29
CA TYR A 57 -4.44 -9.93 2.94
C TYR A 57 -3.37 -8.99 2.36
N VAL A 58 -2.24 -8.85 3.07
CA VAL A 58 -1.13 -7.98 2.65
C VAL A 58 -0.53 -8.44 1.32
N ALA A 59 -0.48 -9.74 1.04
CA ALA A 59 0.02 -10.27 -0.22
C ALA A 59 -0.83 -9.81 -1.41
N ILE A 60 -2.16 -9.76 -1.27
CA ILE A 60 -3.07 -9.27 -2.32
C ILE A 60 -3.02 -7.74 -2.39
N LEU A 61 -3.04 -7.05 -1.24
CA LEU A 61 -2.94 -5.59 -1.18
C LEU A 61 -1.64 -5.06 -1.81
N SER A 62 -0.54 -5.81 -1.68
CA SER A 62 0.79 -5.44 -2.19
C SER A 62 1.02 -5.78 -3.66
N ASP A 63 0.10 -6.51 -4.29
CA ASP A 63 0.17 -6.81 -5.72
C ASP A 63 -0.15 -5.53 -6.52
N ALA A 64 0.89 -4.87 -7.04
CA ALA A 64 0.77 -3.62 -7.78
C ALA A 64 -0.04 -3.75 -9.09
N ASN A 65 -0.20 -4.96 -9.62
CA ASN A 65 -1.05 -5.21 -10.79
C ASN A 65 -2.54 -5.26 -10.40
N MET A 66 -2.85 -5.64 -9.17
CA MET A 66 -4.20 -5.55 -8.59
C MET A 66 -4.50 -4.14 -8.11
N PHE A 67 -3.60 -3.55 -7.32
CA PHE A 67 -3.76 -2.22 -6.72
C PHE A 67 -2.49 -1.40 -6.89
N GLY A 68 -2.53 -0.36 -7.71
CA GLY A 68 -1.41 0.59 -7.86
C GLY A 68 -1.58 1.86 -7.04
N GLN A 69 -2.47 1.86 -6.05
CA GLN A 69 -2.71 2.97 -5.14
C GLN A 69 -3.26 2.48 -3.81
N THR A 70 -2.79 3.06 -2.69
CA THR A 70 -3.36 2.80 -1.36
C THR A 70 -3.72 4.07 -0.57
N THR A 71 -4.78 3.98 0.23
CA THR A 71 -5.27 5.08 1.08
C THR A 71 -5.30 4.60 2.54
N PRO A 72 -4.63 5.29 3.48
CA PRO A 72 -4.77 5.00 4.91
C PRO A 72 -6.16 5.44 5.36
N THR A 73 -6.95 4.50 5.88
CA THR A 73 -8.34 4.77 6.28
C THR A 73 -8.42 5.67 7.52
N ASN A 74 -7.53 5.48 8.49
CA ASN A 74 -7.61 6.15 9.80
C ASN A 74 -6.34 6.85 10.23
N SER A 75 -5.16 6.29 9.97
CA SER A 75 -3.89 6.75 10.55
C SER A 75 -3.34 8.06 10.02
N MET A 76 -4.07 8.73 9.10
CA MET A 76 -3.80 10.11 8.68
C MET A 76 -4.93 11.10 9.01
N LYS A 77 -5.96 10.68 9.77
CA LYS A 77 -7.01 11.58 10.28
C LYS A 77 -6.52 12.41 11.47
N TRP A 78 -7.29 13.42 11.85
CA TRP A 78 -6.87 14.40 12.85
C TRP A 78 -6.60 13.76 14.22
N ASP A 79 -7.50 12.93 14.73
CA ASP A 79 -7.31 12.25 16.02
C ASP A 79 -6.04 11.38 16.07
N ALA A 80 -5.70 10.73 14.95
CA ALA A 80 -4.53 9.88 14.82
C ALA A 80 -3.22 10.69 14.67
N THR A 81 -3.27 11.87 14.04
CA THR A 81 -2.06 12.65 13.70
C THR A 81 -1.74 13.77 14.67
N GLU A 82 -2.75 14.33 15.37
CA GLU A 82 -2.58 15.38 16.38
C GLU A 82 -3.50 15.14 17.59
N PRO A 83 -3.28 14.05 18.36
CA PRO A 83 -4.16 13.66 19.48
C PRO A 83 -4.23 14.73 20.59
N ASN A 84 -3.17 15.52 20.76
CA ASN A 84 -3.14 16.71 21.60
C ASN A 84 -2.65 17.91 20.78
N ARG A 85 -3.18 19.11 21.06
CA ARG A 85 -2.84 20.35 20.32
C ARG A 85 -1.33 20.56 20.25
N GLY A 86 -0.80 20.67 19.03
CA GLY A 86 0.62 20.88 18.73
C GLY A 86 1.52 19.64 18.92
N GLN A 87 0.97 18.49 19.31
CA GLN A 87 1.72 17.24 19.47
C GLN A 87 1.36 16.28 18.35
N PHE A 88 2.22 16.25 17.32
CA PHE A 88 2.01 15.42 16.15
C PHE A 88 2.64 14.04 16.29
N THR A 89 1.98 13.03 15.74
CA THR A 89 2.53 11.69 15.54
C THR A 89 2.18 11.19 14.15
N PHE A 90 3.15 10.57 13.48
CA PHE A 90 2.98 10.06 12.12
C PHE A 90 3.27 8.57 11.99
N THR A 91 3.66 7.91 13.09
CA THR A 91 4.14 6.52 13.08
C THR A 91 3.21 5.57 12.33
N GLN A 92 1.90 5.62 12.60
CA GLN A 92 0.95 4.71 11.97
C GLN A 92 0.68 5.06 10.50
N GLY A 93 0.61 6.35 10.14
CA GLY A 93 0.44 6.77 8.76
C GLY A 93 1.67 6.46 7.90
N ASP A 94 2.86 6.61 8.49
CA ASP A 94 4.15 6.28 7.87
C ASP A 94 4.28 4.79 7.54
N VAL A 95 3.68 3.90 8.33
CA VAL A 95 3.64 2.46 7.99
C VAL A 95 2.96 2.23 6.64
N ILE A 96 1.80 2.86 6.40
CA ILE A 96 1.05 2.69 5.14
C ILE A 96 1.74 3.45 4.00
N ALA A 97 2.28 4.65 4.26
CA ALA A 97 3.06 5.39 3.27
C ALA A 97 4.29 4.61 2.80
N ASN A 98 5.01 3.98 3.72
CA ASN A 98 6.17 3.14 3.41
C ASN A 98 5.78 1.86 2.67
N LEU A 99 4.63 1.24 2.99
CA LEU A 99 4.11 0.11 2.22
C LEU A 99 3.82 0.52 0.77
N ALA A 100 3.13 1.65 0.58
CA ALA A 100 2.81 2.18 -0.74
C ALA A 100 4.10 2.40 -1.56
N LYS A 101 5.07 3.09 -0.96
CA LYS A 101 6.38 3.36 -1.55
C LYS A 101 7.12 2.07 -1.91
N LYS A 102 7.17 1.10 -1.00
CA LYS A 102 7.83 -0.20 -1.22
C LYS A 102 7.24 -0.94 -2.42
N ASN A 103 5.94 -0.87 -2.60
CA ASN A 103 5.21 -1.59 -3.65
C ASN A 103 5.07 -0.78 -4.95
N GLY A 104 5.61 0.44 -5.03
CA GLY A 104 5.45 1.32 -6.19
C GLY A 104 4.00 1.81 -6.39
N GLN A 105 3.20 1.80 -5.32
CA GLN A 105 1.82 2.28 -5.32
C GLN A 105 1.79 3.79 -5.07
N LEU A 106 0.84 4.47 -5.69
CA LEU A 106 0.51 5.85 -5.32
C LEU A 106 -0.10 5.88 -3.91
N LEU A 107 0.18 6.94 -3.17
CA LEU A 107 -0.47 7.19 -1.89
C LEU A 107 -1.51 8.30 -2.05
N ARG A 108 -2.69 8.12 -1.47
CA ARG A 108 -3.65 9.21 -1.34
C ARG A 108 -3.77 9.58 0.13
N GLY A 109 -3.44 10.82 0.46
CA GLY A 109 -3.67 11.37 1.80
C GLY A 109 -5.17 11.43 2.10
N HIS A 110 -5.55 10.94 3.27
CA HIS A 110 -6.93 10.97 3.75
C HIS A 110 -6.93 11.05 5.28
N ASN A 111 -7.30 12.17 5.89
CA ASN A 111 -7.65 13.48 5.35
C ASN A 111 -7.23 14.54 6.38
N CYS A 112 -7.18 15.82 6.00
CA CYS A 112 -6.84 16.85 6.98
C CYS A 112 -8.03 17.33 7.84
N VAL A 113 -9.19 17.61 7.24
CA VAL A 113 -10.32 18.22 7.95
C VAL A 113 -11.58 17.43 7.67
N TRP A 114 -12.21 16.97 8.75
CA TRP A 114 -13.49 16.27 8.73
C TRP A 114 -14.19 16.43 10.08
N HIS A 115 -15.51 16.23 10.11
CA HIS A 115 -16.30 16.39 11.34
C HIS A 115 -16.29 15.14 12.24
N GLN A 116 -15.87 13.98 11.70
CA GLN A 116 -15.66 12.76 12.48
C GLN A 116 -14.18 12.55 12.75
N GLN A 117 -13.86 11.79 13.80
CA GLN A 117 -12.48 11.48 14.20
C GLN A 117 -11.65 12.73 14.44
N LEU A 118 -12.27 13.69 15.12
CA LEU A 118 -11.58 14.83 15.72
C LEU A 118 -11.13 14.45 17.14
N PRO A 119 -9.93 14.87 17.56
CA PRO A 119 -9.52 14.70 18.95
C PRO A 119 -10.38 15.59 19.86
N ALA A 120 -10.56 15.17 21.11
CA ALA A 120 -11.47 15.84 22.05
C ALA A 120 -11.12 17.32 22.30
N TRP A 121 -9.84 17.70 22.20
CA TRP A 121 -9.42 19.09 22.36
C TRP A 121 -9.93 20.01 21.24
N VAL A 122 -10.24 19.46 20.06
CA VAL A 122 -10.87 20.22 18.97
C VAL A 122 -12.36 20.39 19.25
N THR A 123 -13.07 19.30 19.56
CA THR A 123 -14.53 19.34 19.74
C THR A 123 -14.95 20.10 21.00
N ASN A 124 -14.12 20.08 22.04
CA ASN A 124 -14.43 20.70 23.34
C ASN A 124 -13.72 22.05 23.55
N GLY A 125 -13.00 22.55 22.54
CA GLY A 125 -12.08 23.68 22.69
C GLY A 125 -12.74 25.05 22.84
N GLY A 126 -14.00 25.23 22.39
CA GLY A 126 -14.71 26.51 22.53
C GLY A 126 -14.06 27.68 21.80
N PHE A 127 -13.39 27.43 20.68
CA PHE A 127 -12.55 28.40 19.99
C PHE A 127 -13.31 29.53 19.30
N SER A 128 -12.70 30.70 19.25
CA SER A 128 -13.11 31.77 18.34
C SER A 128 -12.87 31.37 16.87
N LYS A 129 -13.55 32.06 15.93
CA LYS A 129 -13.33 31.84 14.49
C LYS A 129 -11.86 31.96 14.08
N SER A 130 -11.18 33.00 14.56
CA SER A 130 -9.77 33.25 14.21
C SER A 130 -8.84 32.19 14.80
N GLU A 131 -9.13 31.72 16.01
CA GLU A 131 -8.34 30.67 16.64
C GLU A 131 -8.52 29.32 15.93
N LEU A 132 -9.76 28.92 15.63
CA LEU A 132 -10.02 27.67 14.90
C LEU A 132 -9.40 27.70 13.49
N LEU A 133 -9.43 28.85 12.81
CA LEU A 133 -8.76 29.01 11.53
C LEU A 133 -7.25 28.75 11.63
N SER A 134 -6.59 29.34 12.62
CA SER A 134 -5.16 29.14 12.86
C SER A 134 -4.84 27.68 13.21
N ILE A 135 -5.70 27.05 14.02
CA ILE A 135 -5.59 25.62 14.37
C ILE A 135 -5.65 24.75 13.11
N VAL A 136 -6.67 24.94 12.26
CA VAL A 136 -6.83 24.16 11.02
C VAL A 136 -5.64 24.38 10.07
N GLN A 137 -5.17 25.62 9.92
CA GLN A 137 -4.02 25.93 9.07
C GLN A 137 -2.75 25.26 9.58
N THR A 138 -2.52 25.28 10.90
CA THR A 138 -1.37 24.62 11.53
C THR A 138 -1.44 23.11 11.37
N HIS A 139 -2.61 22.51 11.65
CA HIS A 139 -2.83 21.08 11.49
C HIS A 139 -2.58 20.62 10.05
N CYS A 140 -3.28 21.20 9.08
CA CYS A 140 -3.12 20.82 7.67
C CYS A 140 -1.72 21.11 7.13
N GLY A 141 -1.15 22.27 7.48
CA GLY A 141 0.20 22.63 7.06
C GLY A 141 1.23 21.61 7.54
N THR A 142 1.10 21.15 8.79
CA THR A 142 2.02 20.18 9.39
C THR A 142 1.85 18.79 8.78
N VAL A 143 0.61 18.29 8.68
CA VAL A 143 0.33 16.96 8.10
C VAL A 143 0.75 16.89 6.62
N VAL A 144 0.35 17.88 5.81
CA VAL A 144 0.74 17.92 4.39
C VAL A 144 2.25 18.15 4.23
N GLY A 145 2.86 18.95 5.12
CA GLY A 145 4.30 19.16 5.15
C GLY A 145 5.08 17.87 5.39
N HIS A 146 4.63 17.03 6.34
CA HIS A 146 5.24 15.73 6.64
C HIS A 146 5.19 14.77 5.45
N TYR A 147 4.04 14.67 4.77
CA TYR A 147 3.86 13.76 3.61
C TYR A 147 4.22 14.38 2.26
N LYS A 148 4.88 15.54 2.23
CA LYS A 148 5.23 16.24 0.99
C LYS A 148 6.03 15.34 0.04
N GLY A 149 5.57 15.24 -1.20
CA GLY A 149 6.21 14.44 -2.25
C GLY A 149 5.89 12.94 -2.18
N GLN A 150 5.11 12.50 -1.20
CA GLN A 150 4.59 11.12 -1.11
C GLN A 150 3.13 11.04 -1.59
N VAL A 151 2.37 12.10 -1.38
CA VAL A 151 0.95 12.27 -1.77
C VAL A 151 0.83 13.26 -2.92
#